data_AF-A0A957C1Y9-F1
#
_entry.id   AF-A0A957C1Y9-F1
#
_cell.length_a   1.000
_cell.length_b   1.000
_cell.length_c   1.000
_cell.angle_alpha   90.00
_cell.angle_beta   90.00
_cell.angle_gamma   90.00
#
_symmetry.space_group_name_H-M   'P 1'
#
loop_
_entity.id
_entity.type
_entity.pdbx_description
1 polymer ?
#
loop_
_entity_poly.entity_id
_entity_poly.type
_entity_poly.pdbx_seq_one_letter_code
_entity_poly.pdbx_strand_id
1 'polypeptide(L)'
;MTAIRTPKLRPIALPTEHGGWAFLYEPILLGLLLAPSVAGFLLSISGVFVFLLHQPLKLAMKDRIRGRRFPRTNWAERFVLGYGTVALLAFALVFFTNSHDFLLSLSLGVPFALV
;
A
#
# COMPACT_ATOMS: atom_id res chain seq x y z
N MET A 1 27.28 14.61 24.09
CA MET A 1 25.84 14.28 24.02
C MET A 1 25.40 14.32 22.57
N THR A 2 25.23 13.17 21.91
CA THR A 2 24.71 13.09 20.54
C THR A 2 23.21 13.36 20.57
N ALA A 3 22.76 14.46 19.97
CA ALA A 3 21.35 14.81 19.89
C ALA A 3 20.56 13.70 19.17
N ILE A 4 19.56 13.11 19.84
CA ILE A 4 18.64 12.14 19.22
C ILE A 4 17.79 12.91 18.21
N ARG A 5 18.18 12.88 16.93
CA ARG A 5 17.37 13.47 15.86
C ARG A 5 16.14 12.58 15.64
N THR A 6 14.96 13.14 15.88
CA THR A 6 13.70 12.50 15.52
C THR A 6 13.66 12.30 13.99
N PRO A 7 13.39 11.07 13.51
CA PRO A 7 13.32 10.83 12.07
C PRO A 7 12.12 11.57 11.48
N LYS A 8 12.31 12.19 10.30
CA LYS A 8 11.19 12.76 9.54
C LYS A 8 10.28 11.61 9.09
N LEU A 9 8.99 11.68 9.44
CA LEU A 9 8.04 10.59 9.16
C LEU A 9 7.52 10.58 7.72
N ARG A 10 7.34 11.76 7.11
CA ARG A 10 6.79 11.88 5.75
C ARG A 10 7.54 11.05 4.69
N PRO A 11 8.89 11.04 4.63
CA PRO A 11 9.63 10.22 3.65
C PRO A 11 9.58 8.71 3.93
N ILE A 12 9.17 8.32 5.14
CA ILE A 12 9.00 6.92 5.53
C ILE A 12 7.59 6.46 5.13
N ALA A 13 6.59 7.30 5.37
CA ALA A 13 5.18 6.97 5.20
C ALA A 13 4.69 7.08 3.76
N LEU A 14 5.17 8.07 3.00
CA LEU A 14 4.64 8.38 1.67
C LEU A 14 5.65 8.03 0.57
N PRO A 15 5.19 7.38 -0.52
CA PRO A 15 5.96 7.26 -1.75
C PRO A 15 6.36 8.64 -2.28
N THR A 16 7.62 8.78 -2.70
CA THR A 16 8.16 10.03 -3.27
C THR A 16 7.96 10.13 -4.78
N GLU A 17 7.32 9.15 -5.39
CA GLU A 17 7.11 9.06 -6.84
C GLU A 17 5.94 9.94 -7.25
N HIS A 18 6.19 11.00 -8.02
CA HIS A 18 5.12 11.90 -8.47
C HIS A 18 4.20 11.24 -9.51
N GLY A 19 4.75 10.42 -10.41
CA GLY A 19 3.96 9.71 -11.44
C GLY A 19 3.07 8.59 -10.90
N GLY A 20 3.48 7.93 -9.82
CA GLY A 20 2.73 6.80 -9.23
C GLY A 20 1.35 7.21 -8.70
N TRP A 21 1.19 8.46 -8.25
CA TRP A 21 -0.09 8.96 -7.73
C TRP A 21 -1.16 9.10 -8.81
N ALA A 22 -0.83 9.69 -9.95
CA ALA A 22 -1.78 9.81 -11.07
C ALA A 22 -2.10 8.42 -11.64
N PHE A 23 -1.07 7.59 -11.85
CA PHE A 23 -1.23 6.22 -12.34
C PHE A 23 -2.11 5.34 -11.43
N LEU A 24 -2.13 5.60 -10.13
CA LEU A 24 -3.01 4.94 -9.17
C LEU A 24 -4.43 5.53 -9.20
N TYR A 25 -4.57 6.85 -9.09
CA TYR A 25 -5.87 7.48 -8.90
C TYR A 25 -6.71 7.55 -10.18
N GLU A 26 -6.09 7.72 -11.35
CA GLU A 26 -6.82 7.77 -12.64
C GLU A 26 -7.70 6.54 -12.88
N PRO A 27 -7.17 5.30 -12.89
CA PRO A 27 -7.98 4.11 -13.12
C PRO A 27 -8.99 3.86 -12.00
N ILE A 28 -8.66 4.20 -10.75
CA ILE A 28 -9.59 4.08 -9.61
C ILE A 28 -10.80 4.99 -9.81
N LEU A 29 -10.56 6.28 -10.09
CA LEU A 29 -11.63 7.25 -10.27
C LEU A 29 -12.46 6.91 -11.51
N LEU A 30 -11.82 6.55 -12.63
CA LEU A 30 -12.52 6.13 -13.84
C LEU A 30 -13.38 4.88 -13.59
N GLY A 31 -12.84 3.87 -12.92
CA GLY A 31 -13.58 2.64 -12.60
C GLY A 31 -14.79 2.91 -11.69
N LEU A 32 -14.62 3.72 -10.65
CA LEU A 32 -15.71 4.08 -9.73
C LEU A 32 -16.77 4.97 -10.37
N LEU A 33 -16.38 5.87 -11.27
CA LEU A 33 -17.32 6.72 -12.02
C LEU A 33 -18.11 5.91 -13.06
N LEU A 34 -17.44 4.97 -13.73
CA LEU A 34 -18.05 4.12 -14.75
C LEU A 34 -19.00 3.07 -14.14
N ALA A 35 -18.60 2.46 -13.03
CA ALA A 35 -19.36 1.43 -12.33
C ALA A 35 -19.32 1.64 -10.80
N PRO A 36 -20.13 2.58 -10.27
CA PRO A 36 -20.15 2.87 -8.84
C PRO A 36 -20.57 1.64 -8.04
N SER A 37 -19.71 1.19 -7.13
CA SER A 37 -20.00 0.04 -6.27
C SER A 37 -19.25 0.10 -4.95
N VAL A 38 -19.85 -0.48 -3.91
CA VAL A 38 -19.20 -0.61 -2.58
C VAL A 38 -17.99 -1.52 -2.67
N ALA A 39 -18.08 -2.62 -3.42
CA ALA A 39 -16.97 -3.53 -3.67
C ALA A 39 -15.80 -2.82 -4.37
N GLY A 40 -16.08 -2.07 -5.44
CA GLY A 40 -15.07 -1.27 -6.13
C GLY A 40 -14.41 -0.23 -5.23
N PHE A 41 -15.18 0.42 -4.35
CA PHE A 41 -14.65 1.39 -3.39
C PHE A 41 -13.71 0.73 -2.37
N LEU A 42 -14.10 -0.42 -1.82
CA LEU A 42 -13.27 -1.19 -0.88
C LEU A 42 -11.99 -1.74 -1.55
N LEU A 43 -12.09 -2.23 -2.80
CA LEU A 43 -10.91 -2.63 -3.58
C LEU A 43 -9.98 -1.44 -3.85
N SER A 44 -10.55 -0.25 -4.11
CA SER A 44 -9.78 0.98 -4.29
C SER A 44 -9.04 1.38 -3.00
N ILE A 45 -9.69 1.29 -1.84
CA ILE A 45 -9.04 1.46 -0.53
C ILE A 45 -7.89 0.46 -0.39
N SER A 46 -8.14 -0.83 -0.65
CA SER A 46 -7.09 -1.85 -0.59
C SER A 46 -5.91 -1.50 -1.48
N GLY A 47 -6.14 -1.14 -2.75
CA GLY A 47 -5.09 -0.77 -3.70
C GLY A 47 -4.27 0.44 -3.26
N VAL A 48 -4.92 1.49 -2.75
CA VAL A 48 -4.23 2.69 -2.24
C VAL A 48 -3.34 2.34 -1.06
N PHE A 49 -3.82 1.54 -0.12
CA PHE A 49 -3.03 1.15 1.05
C PHE A 49 -1.89 0.17 0.70
N VAL A 50 -2.06 -0.69 -0.30
CA VAL A 50 -0.95 -1.49 -0.87
C VAL A 50 0.11 -0.58 -1.50
N PHE A 51 -0.30 0.45 -2.25
CA PHE A 51 0.63 1.43 -2.82
C PHE A 51 1.40 2.20 -1.73
N LEU A 52 0.71 2.67 -0.69
CA LEU A 52 1.34 3.33 0.46
C LEU A 52 2.30 2.41 1.22
N LEU A 53 2.01 1.11 1.28
CA LEU A 53 2.83 0.11 1.95
C LEU A 53 4.19 -0.12 1.27
N HIS A 54 4.31 0.14 -0.04
CA HIS A 54 5.54 -0.12 -0.81
C HIS A 54 6.79 0.54 -0.20
N GLN A 55 6.71 1.85 0.08
CA GLN A 55 7.82 2.64 0.60
C GLN A 55 8.31 2.18 2.00
N PRO A 56 7.45 2.10 3.03
CA PRO A 56 7.87 1.67 4.35
C PRO A 56 8.27 0.19 4.38
N LEU A 57 7.64 -0.67 3.57
CA LEU A 57 8.01 -2.09 3.48
C LEU A 57 9.43 -2.23 2.92
N LYS A 58 9.72 -1.58 1.80
CA LYS A 58 11.06 -1.57 1.18
C LYS A 58 12.13 -1.07 2.14
N LEU A 59 11.83 -0.02 2.91
CA LEU A 59 12.76 0.52 3.92
C LEU A 59 13.02 -0.48 5.05
N ALA A 60 11.96 -1.04 5.63
CA ALA A 60 12.06 -2.01 6.72
C ALA A 60 12.79 -3.28 6.28
N MET A 61 12.48 -3.82 5.10
CA MET A 61 13.14 -4.99 4.54
C MET A 61 14.63 -4.73 4.30
N LYS A 62 15.00 -3.60 3.69
CA LYS A 62 16.41 -3.25 3.43
C LYS A 62 17.22 -3.12 4.72
N ASP A 63 16.65 -2.50 5.75
CA ASP A 63 17.31 -2.36 7.05
C ASP A 63 17.47 -3.74 7.73
N ARG A 64 16.44 -4.61 7.68
CA ARG A 64 16.49 -5.99 8.22
C ARG A 64 17.50 -6.88 7.51
N ILE A 65 17.55 -6.88 6.18
CA ILE A 65 18.52 -7.65 5.38
C ILE A 65 19.96 -7.26 5.74
N ARG A 66 20.19 -5.98 6.09
CA ARG A 66 21.51 -5.47 6.50
C ARG A 66 21.81 -5.70 7.98
N GLY A 67 20.92 -6.34 8.75
CA GLY A 67 21.08 -6.55 10.19
C GLY A 67 21.14 -5.24 11.00
N ARG A 68 20.60 -4.13 10.46
CA ARG A 68 20.62 -2.82 11.13
C ARG A 68 19.22 -2.46 11.58
N ARG A 69 19.10 -1.92 12.80
CA ARG A 69 17.85 -1.32 13.30
C ARG A 69 18.09 0.15 13.59
N PHE A 70 17.52 1.02 12.76
CA PHE A 70 17.58 2.47 12.95
C PHE A 70 16.28 2.97 13.60
N PRO A 71 16.27 4.17 14.21
CA PRO A 71 15.03 4.78 14.71
C PRO A 71 13.92 4.92 13.65
N ARG A 72 14.30 5.10 12.37
CA ARG A 72 13.36 5.13 11.23
C ARG A 72 12.72 3.76 10.94
N THR A 73 13.42 2.66 11.24
CA THR A 73 12.96 1.30 10.96
C THR A 73 11.74 0.96 11.81
N ASN A 74 11.73 1.37 13.08
CA ASN A 74 10.57 1.17 13.97
C ASN A 74 9.31 1.90 13.44
N TRP A 75 9.47 3.10 12.89
CA TRP A 75 8.36 3.81 12.25
C TRP A 75 7.92 3.16 10.95
N ALA A 76 8.85 2.68 10.13
CA ALA A 76 8.54 1.94 8.92
C ALA A 76 7.72 0.68 9.23
N GLU A 77 8.12 -0.11 10.24
CA GLU A 77 7.37 -1.29 10.68
C GLU A 77 5.94 -0.95 11.12
N ARG A 78 5.75 0.17 11.84
CA ARG A 78 4.41 0.65 12.23
C ARG A 78 3.55 1.02 11.03
N PHE A 79 4.11 1.70 10.03
CA PHE A 79 3.39 2.02 8.80
C PHE A 79 3.06 0.76 7.99
N VAL A 80 3.97 -0.20 7.89
CA VAL A 80 3.69 -1.51 7.25
C VAL A 80 2.52 -2.20 7.93
N LEU A 81 2.52 -2.27 9.26
CA LEU A 81 1.42 -2.88 10.01
C LEU A 81 0.11 -2.12 9.81
N GLY A 82 0.12 -0.80 9.92
CA GLY A 82 -1.08 0.02 9.76
C GLY A 82 -1.67 -0.08 8.35
N TYR A 83 -0.85 0.16 7.33
CA TYR A 83 -1.30 0.12 5.94
C TYR A 83 -1.69 -1.30 5.50
N GLY A 84 -0.90 -2.29 5.89
CA GLY A 84 -1.17 -3.69 5.59
C GLY A 84 -2.47 -4.17 6.23
N THR A 85 -2.76 -3.75 7.47
CA THR A 85 -4.02 -4.10 8.15
C THR A 85 -5.22 -3.49 7.40
N VAL A 86 -5.17 -2.21 7.03
CA VAL A 86 -6.29 -1.58 6.30
C VAL A 86 -6.49 -2.23 4.94
N ALA A 87 -5.40 -2.49 4.20
CA ALA A 87 -5.48 -3.16 2.91
C ALA A 87 -6.09 -4.56 3.01
N LEU A 88 -5.60 -5.38 3.95
CA LEU A 88 -6.08 -6.74 4.16
C LEU A 88 -7.54 -6.78 4.62
N LEU A 89 -7.95 -5.89 5.53
CA LEU A 89 -9.34 -5.84 6.00
C LEU A 89 -10.30 -5.43 4.88
N ALA A 90 -9.94 -4.41 4.08
CA ALA A 90 -10.77 -3.98 2.96
C ALA A 90 -10.90 -5.08 1.90
N PHE A 91 -9.78 -5.74 1.54
CA PHE A 91 -9.78 -6.85 0.59
C PHE A 91 -10.58 -8.06 1.12
N ALA A 92 -10.33 -8.46 2.38
CA ALA A 92 -11.03 -9.57 3.00
C ALA A 92 -12.54 -9.31 3.07
N LEU A 93 -12.95 -8.08 3.39
CA LEU A 93 -14.36 -7.72 3.40
C LEU A 93 -14.99 -7.95 2.03
N VAL A 94 -14.36 -7.50 0.94
CA VAL A 94 -14.86 -7.74 -0.42
C VAL A 94 -14.90 -9.23 -0.74
N PHE A 95 -13.82 -9.95 -0.43
CA PHE A 95 -13.69 -11.38 -0.70
C PHE A 95 -14.80 -12.21 -0.02
N PHE A 96 -15.18 -11.89 1.22
CA PHE A 96 -16.21 -12.64 1.95
C PHE A 96 -17.65 -12.18 1.66
N THR A 97 -17.85 -11.02 1.03
CA THR A 97 -19.20 -10.43 0.86
C THR A 97 -19.67 -10.36 -0.60
N ASN A 98 -18.80 -10.55 -1.58
CA ASN A 98 -19.10 -10.40 -3.01
C ASN A 98 -18.73 -11.66 -3.79
N SER A 99 -19.19 -11.76 -5.04
CA SER A 99 -18.71 -12.79 -5.97
C SER A 99 -17.22 -12.62 -6.25
N HIS A 100 -16.55 -13.71 -6.60
CA HIS A 100 -15.10 -13.72 -6.80
C HIS A 100 -14.67 -13.36 -8.23
N ASP A 101 -15.58 -12.81 -9.04
CA ASP A 101 -15.31 -12.51 -10.46
C ASP A 101 -14.16 -11.50 -10.63
N PHE A 102 -14.00 -10.61 -9.65
CA PHE A 102 -12.91 -9.63 -9.60
C PHE A 102 -11.51 -10.27 -9.49
N LEU A 103 -11.40 -11.52 -9.02
CA LEU A 103 -10.11 -12.21 -8.89
C LEU A 103 -9.47 -12.45 -10.26
N LEU A 104 -10.28 -12.62 -11.31
CA LEU A 104 -9.77 -12.77 -12.67
C LEU A 104 -9.14 -11.47 -13.17
N SER A 105 -9.79 -10.34 -12.93
CA SER A 105 -9.20 -9.03 -13.24
C SER A 105 -7.92 -8.76 -12.45
N LEU A 106 -7.87 -9.18 -11.17
CA LEU A 106 -6.69 -9.01 -10.33
C LEU A 106 -5.54 -9.91 -10.76
N SER A 107 -5.82 -11.16 -11.14
CA SER A 107 -4.78 -12.13 -11.54
C SER A 107 -4.09 -11.71 -12.84
N LEU A 108 -4.81 -11.07 -13.77
CA LEU A 108 -4.22 -10.47 -14.97
C LEU A 108 -3.18 -9.38 -14.65
N GLY A 109 -3.31 -8.70 -13.51
CA GLY A 109 -2.36 -7.68 -13.05
C GLY A 109 -1.09 -8.24 -12.40
N VAL A 110 -1.13 -9.48 -11.89
CA VAL A 110 -0.03 -10.07 -11.10
C VAL A 110 1.32 -10.10 -11.84
N PRO A 111 1.41 -10.47 -13.13
CA PRO A 111 2.69 -10.48 -13.85
C PRO A 111 3.38 -9.12 -13.85
N PHE A 112 2.63 -8.03 -13.96
CA PHE A 112 3.16 -6.67 -13.97
C PHE A 112 3.68 -6.22 -12.60
N ALA A 113 3.23 -6.86 -11.51
CA ALA A 113 3.74 -6.59 -10.17
C ALA A 113 5.06 -7.31 -9.86
N LEU A 114 5.46 -8.28 -10.70
CA LEU A 114 6.65 -9.12 -10.49
C LEU A 114 7.89 -8.66 -11.29
N VAL A 115 7.71 -7.71 -12.23
CA VAL A 115 8.78 -7.14 -13.09
C VAL A 115 9.28 -5.83 -12.50
#